data_AF-A0A960R0G4-F1
#
_entry.id   AF-A0A960R0G4-F1
#
_cell.length_a   1.000
_cell.length_b   1.000
_cell.length_c   1.000
_cell.angle_alpha   90.00
_cell.angle_beta   90.00
_cell.angle_gamma   90.00
#
_symmetry.space_group_name_H-M   'P 1'
#
loop_
_entity.id
_entity.type
_entity.pdbx_description
1 polymer ?
#
loop_
_entity_poly.entity_id
_entity_poly.type
_entity_poly.pdbx_seq_one_letter_code
_entity_poly.pdbx_strand_id
1 'polypeptide(L)'
;MKTQREHWASQFGFIMAAAGSAIGLGSLWRFPYVAGDNGGGAFVLLYVLFTYLLGVPIFIGELLIGRKTQRSPIFAYQELS
;
A
#
# COMPACT_ATOMS: atom_id res chain seq x y z
N MET A 1 1.22 31.33 -10.57
CA MET A 1 0.26 30.39 -11.19
C MET A 1 -0.17 29.38 -10.14
N LYS A 2 -1.46 29.26 -9.79
CA LYS A 2 -1.93 28.15 -8.95
C LYS A 2 -1.92 26.90 -9.83
N THR A 3 -0.90 26.05 -9.68
CA THR A 3 -0.84 24.76 -10.35
C THR A 3 -1.97 23.89 -9.80
N GLN A 4 -3.07 23.81 -10.55
CA GLN A 4 -4.19 22.93 -10.21
C GLN A 4 -3.67 21.49 -10.30
N ARG A 5 -3.74 20.74 -9.20
CA ARG A 5 -3.29 19.35 -9.21
C ARG A 5 -4.25 18.51 -10.03
N GLU A 6 -3.69 17.73 -10.94
CA GLU A 6 -4.39 16.69 -11.68
C GLU A 6 -5.04 15.71 -10.69
N HIS A 7 -6.34 15.51 -10.82
CA HIS A 7 -7.10 14.54 -10.04
C HIS A 7 -7.40 13.32 -10.92
N TRP A 8 -7.43 12.14 -10.29
CA TRP A 8 -7.81 10.91 -10.98
C TRP A 8 -9.23 11.02 -11.53
N ALA A 9 -9.39 10.75 -12.82
CA ALA A 9 -10.69 10.82 -13.50
C ALA A 9 -11.71 9.80 -12.97
N SER A 10 -11.23 8.69 -12.38
CA SER A 10 -12.07 7.65 -11.79
C SER A 10 -11.41 7.00 -10.57
N GLN A 11 -12.22 6.72 -9.54
CA GLN A 11 -11.80 5.93 -8.38
C GLN A 11 -11.31 4.53 -8.79
N PHE A 12 -11.92 3.93 -9.82
CA PHE A 12 -11.52 2.63 -10.32
C PHE A 12 -10.12 2.68 -10.97
N GLY A 13 -9.84 3.75 -11.72
CA GLY A 13 -8.50 3.99 -12.29
C GLY A 13 -7.43 4.16 -11.21
N PHE A 14 -7.75 4.87 -10.13
CA PHE A 14 -6.86 5.00 -8.99
C PHE A 14 -6.58 3.65 -8.30
N ILE A 15 -7.62 2.85 -8.05
CA ILE A 15 -7.48 1.54 -7.40
C ILE A 15 -6.66 0.60 -8.28
N MET A 16 -6.88 0.57 -9.59
CA MET A 16 -6.09 -0.26 -10.51
C MET A 16 -4.62 0.16 -10.55
N ALA A 17 -4.33 1.46 -10.62
CA ALA A 17 -2.95 1.96 -10.58
C ALA A 17 -2.25 1.60 -9.27
N ALA A 18 -2.96 1.75 -8.14
CA ALA A 18 -2.44 1.37 -6.82
C ALA A 18 -2.21 -0.15 -6.71
N ALA A 19 -3.16 -0.97 -7.18
CA ALA A 19 -3.04 -2.43 -7.17
C ALA A 19 -1.87 -2.90 -8.05
N GLY A 20 -1.69 -2.31 -9.23
CA GLY A 20 -0.56 -2.59 -10.11
C GLY A 20 0.78 -2.20 -9.50
N SER A 21 0.84 -1.08 -8.75
CA SER A 21 2.05 -0.69 -8.02
C SER A 21 2.34 -1.59 -6.81
N ALA A 22 1.32 -2.15 -6.18
CA ALA A 22 1.47 -2.98 -4.98
C ALA A 22 1.91 -4.42 -5.29
N ILE A 23 1.53 -4.95 -6.46
CA ILE A 23 1.84 -6.33 -6.88
C ILE A 23 3.11 -6.32 -7.74
N GLY A 24 4.26 -6.65 -7.13
CA GLY A 24 5.57 -6.70 -7.79
C GLY A 24 6.11 -8.11 -8.02
N LEU A 25 7.25 -8.22 -8.71
CA LEU A 25 7.95 -9.51 -8.90
C LEU A 25 8.24 -10.25 -7.58
N GLY A 26 8.48 -9.50 -6.50
CA GLY A 26 8.69 -10.05 -5.16
C GLY A 26 7.49 -10.84 -4.60
N SER A 27 6.25 -10.41 -4.87
CA SER A 27 5.06 -11.17 -4.45
C SER A 27 4.87 -12.46 -5.26
N LEU A 28 5.46 -12.53 -6.46
CA LEU A 28 5.28 -13.68 -7.35
C LEU A 28 6.24 -14.83 -7.05
N TRP A 29 7.51 -14.56 -6.73
CA TRP A 29 8.51 -15.62 -6.46
C TRP A 29 8.98 -15.70 -5.01
N ARG A 30 9.07 -14.58 -4.28
CA ARG A 30 9.71 -14.58 -2.94
C ARG A 30 8.72 -15.04 -1.89
N PHE A 31 7.46 -14.67 -2.06
CA PHE A 31 6.38 -15.16 -1.22
C PHE A 31 6.26 -16.70 -1.21
N PRO A 32 6.11 -17.40 -2.37
CA PRO A 32 5.99 -18.86 -2.35
C PRO A 32 7.27 -19.55 -1.87
N TYR A 33 8.45 -18.99 -2.16
CA TYR A 33 9.72 -19.54 -1.67
C TYR A 33 9.84 -19.47 -0.15
N VAL A 34 9.60 -18.29 0.44
CA VAL A 34 9.66 -18.08 1.89
C VAL A 34 8.53 -18.85 2.59
N ALA A 35 7.34 -18.89 2.00
CA ALA A 35 6.24 -19.70 2.52
C ALA A 35 6.60 -21.18 2.54
N GLY A 36 7.17 -21.74 1.47
CA GLY A 36 7.61 -23.13 1.41
C GLY A 36 8.66 -23.48 2.46
N ASP A 37 9.66 -22.62 2.64
CA ASP A 37 10.79 -22.85 3.56
C ASP A 37 10.40 -22.68 5.04
N ASN A 38 9.45 -21.80 5.36
CA ASN A 38 9.06 -21.46 6.74
C ASN A 38 7.83 -22.23 7.26
N GLY A 39 7.59 -23.45 6.78
CA GLY A 39 6.48 -24.30 7.24
C GLY A 39 5.19 -24.18 6.42
N GLY A 40 5.29 -23.74 5.17
CA GLY A 40 4.23 -23.83 4.16
C GLY A 40 2.96 -23.07 4.54
N GLY A 41 1.87 -23.83 4.68
CA GLY A 41 0.53 -23.30 4.94
C GLY A 41 0.39 -22.58 6.29
N ALA A 42 1.14 -22.99 7.32
CA ALA A 42 1.09 -22.32 8.62
C ALA A 42 1.66 -20.90 8.54
N PHE A 43 2.73 -20.72 7.77
CA PHE A 43 3.32 -19.41 7.49
C PHE A 43 2.36 -18.53 6.70
N VAL A 44 1.67 -19.06 5.69
CA VAL A 44 0.69 -18.30 4.90
C VAL A 44 -0.46 -17.79 5.77
N LEU A 45 -0.98 -18.62 6.69
CA LEU A 45 -2.04 -18.20 7.62
C LEU A 45 -1.60 -17.04 8.51
N LEU A 46 -0.41 -17.14 9.12
CA LEU A 46 0.16 -16.06 9.93
C LEU A 46 0.44 -14.82 9.08
N TYR A 47 0.98 -14.99 7.87
CA TYR A 47 1.25 -13.89 6.95
C TYR A 47 -0.04 -13.11 6.61
N VAL A 48 -1.13 -13.81 6.27
CA VAL A 48 -2.42 -13.16 6.00
C VAL A 48 -2.96 -12.46 7.24
N LEU A 49 -2.87 -13.10 8.41
CA LEU A 49 -3.32 -12.52 9.68
C LEU A 49 -2.57 -11.21 9.99
N PHE A 50 -1.24 -11.22 9.94
CA PHE A 50 -0.43 -10.01 10.17
C PHE A 50 -0.61 -8.97 9.07
N THR A 51 -0.76 -9.38 7.81
CA THR A 51 -1.04 -8.46 6.70
C THR A 51 -2.38 -7.75 6.92
N TYR A 52 -3.39 -8.46 7.39
CA TYR A 52 -4.69 -7.85 7.70
C TYR A 52 -4.64 -6.94 8.92
N LEU A 53 -3.96 -7.37 9.99
CA LEU A 53 -3.89 -6.62 11.25
C LEU A 53 -2.95 -5.41 11.20
N LEU A 54 -1.88 -5.46 10.40
CA LEU A 54 -0.86 -4.41 10.33
C LEU A 54 -0.84 -3.75 8.94
N GLY A 55 -0.77 -4.54 7.88
CA GLY A 55 -0.64 -4.04 6.52
C GLY A 55 -1.82 -3.16 6.10
N VAL A 56 -3.06 -3.65 6.29
CA VAL A 56 -4.28 -2.90 5.92
C VAL A 56 -4.41 -1.58 6.67
N PRO A 57 -4.31 -1.50 8.02
CA PRO A 57 -4.46 -0.22 8.72
C PRO A 57 -3.33 0.76 8.41
N ILE A 58 -2.09 0.28 8.24
CA ILE A 58 -0.97 1.14 7.82
C ILE A 58 -1.24 1.72 6.42
N PHE A 59 -1.66 0.89 5.48
CA PHE A 59 -1.97 1.32 4.11
C PHE A 59 -3.12 2.33 4.07
N ILE A 60 -4.20 2.09 4.83
CA ILE A 60 -5.31 3.04 4.95
C ILE A 60 -4.84 4.35 5.59
N GLY A 61 -3.99 4.28 6.62
CA GLY A 61 -3.41 5.46 7.27
C GLY A 61 -2.62 6.32 6.29
N GLU A 62 -1.76 5.70 5.49
CA GLU A 62 -0.98 6.39 4.46
C GLU A 62 -1.87 7.05 3.39
N LEU A 63 -2.91 6.34 2.93
CA LEU A 63 -3.91 6.90 2.02
C LEU A 63 -4.68 8.07 2.63
N LEU A 64 -5.04 8.01 3.91
CA LEU A 64 -5.75 9.09 4.59
C LEU A 64 -4.89 10.35 4.73
N ILE A 65 -3.62 10.18 5.11
CA ILE A 65 -2.65 11.29 5.21
C ILE A 65 -2.44 11.93 3.83
N GLY A 66 -2.22 11.10 2.81
CA GLY A 66 -2.07 11.57 1.43
C GLY A 66 -3.32 12.28 0.90
N ARG A 67 -4.52 11.79 1.23
CA ARG A 67 -5.77 12.44 0.84
C ARG A 67 -6.01 13.77 1.55
N LYS A 68 -5.68 13.87 2.85
CA LYS A 68 -5.87 15.08 3.65
C LYS A 68 -4.90 16.20 3.28
N THR A 69 -3.62 15.89 3.15
CA THR A 69 -2.59 16.89 2.85
C THR A 69 -2.50 17.17 1.35
N GLN A 70 -2.83 16.20 0.49
CA GLN A 70 -2.58 16.24 -0.95
C GLN A 70 -1.10 16.53 -1.30
N ARG A 71 -0.17 16.44 -0.34
CA ARG A 71 1.25 16.78 -0.52
C ARG A 71 2.11 15.53 -0.64
N SER A 72 3.32 15.70 -1.15
CA SER A 72 4.34 14.65 -1.11
C SER A 72 4.61 14.23 0.34
N PRO A 73 4.94 12.95 0.62
CA PRO A 73 5.08 12.40 1.97
C PRO A 73 5.92 13.28 2.90
N ILE A 74 7.03 13.83 2.39
CA ILE A 74 7.95 14.69 3.16
C ILE A 74 7.24 15.94 3.70
N PHE A 75 6.47 16.61 2.86
CA PHE A 75 5.72 17.81 3.25
C PHE A 75 4.47 17.47 4.06
N ALA A 76 3.87 16.29 3.83
CA ALA A 76 2.70 15.83 4.56
C ALA A 76 3.02 15.55 6.04
N TYR A 77 4.17 14.93 6.31
CA TYR A 77 4.64 14.70 7.69
C TYR A 77 5.08 16.00 8.38
N GLN A 78 5.69 16.95 7.65
CA GLN A 78 6.07 18.26 8.19
C GLN A 78 4.86 19.15 8.54
N GLU A 79 3.73 19.00 7.85
CA GLU A 79 2.50 19.74 8.16
C GLU A 79 1.72 19.15 9.35
N LEU A 80 2.02 17.90 9.72
CA LEU A 80 1.34 17.17 10.80
C LEU A 80 2.16 17.13 12.11
N SER A 81 3.44 17.54 12.11
CA SER A 81 4.29 17.67 13.30
C SER A 81 4.19 19.06 13.90
#